data_AF-A0A7I4YLM3-F1
#
_entry.id   AF-A0A7I4YLM3-F1
#
_cell.length_a   1.000
_cell.length_b   1.000
_cell.length_c   1.000
_cell.angle_alpha   90.00
_cell.angle_beta   90.00
_cell.angle_gamma   90.00
#
_symmetry.space_group_name_H-M   'P 1'
#
loop_
_entity.id
_entity.type
_entity.pdbx_description
1 polymer ?
#
loop_
_entity_poly.entity_id
_entity_poly.type
_entity_poly.pdbx_seq_one_letter_code
_entity_poly.pdbx_strand_id
1 'polypeptide(L)'
;MSIDLQMAYVYTLTHGHPYLPLYDCSTKSLQEWYATGSVKWSIGLYFLITGILLEMIYCPCLVAMYKQNLLSTSCYKIMFFLGILDMFSIFVNSIMTGYFAIKGAVFCTNPVTLLTLGAFGCACWCASCLTCIFLALNRCADLSENRFLTAFFDGNRVFFLMFLSVLHFAFIMLFTTPASFNSNYVSWFFNPMTGQESLRYVNIYHAVNNVIVAVSTTSLYIYLCIKLYFKTRNASTKMGNIQRKIFIQSFLICLINVLAAYVYVYMQYFTPSKWVVLTGQIAWQLSSGFVCIIYLTVNSTIRKGVIDLLLPKRWASKFHRTPTTRVSDNRIASTSRNRSGSRASDRPGYPSKA
;
A
#
# COMPACT_ATOMS: atom_id res chain seq x y z
N MET A 1 13.18 -12.31 -33.35
CA MET A 1 12.63 -11.74 -32.10
C MET A 1 12.64 -12.86 -31.06
N SER A 2 13.21 -12.65 -29.87
CA SER A 2 13.18 -13.69 -28.82
C SER A 2 11.73 -13.99 -28.43
N ILE A 3 11.44 -15.23 -28.04
CA ILE A 3 10.11 -15.67 -27.59
C ILE A 3 9.57 -14.76 -26.47
N ASP A 4 10.43 -14.31 -25.57
CA ASP A 4 10.06 -13.40 -24.47
C ASP A 4 9.49 -12.08 -24.98
N LEU A 5 10.07 -11.49 -26.03
CA LEU A 5 9.58 -10.23 -26.60
C LEU A 5 8.25 -10.44 -27.36
N GLN A 6 8.01 -11.63 -27.91
CA GLN A 6 6.74 -11.98 -28.56
C GLN A 6 5.60 -12.16 -27.55
N MET A 7 5.92 -12.61 -26.33
CA MET A 7 4.95 -12.68 -25.23
C MET A 7 4.76 -11.34 -24.51
N ALA A 8 5.76 -10.46 -24.57
CA ALA A 8 5.69 -9.15 -23.94
C ALA A 8 4.51 -8.33 -24.45
N TYR A 9 3.89 -7.55 -23.55
CA TYR A 9 2.71 -6.77 -23.88
C TYR A 9 2.94 -5.77 -25.03
N VAL A 10 4.17 -5.26 -25.20
CA VAL A 10 4.54 -4.39 -26.33
C VAL A 10 4.23 -5.02 -27.69
N TYR A 11 4.32 -6.35 -27.84
CA TYR A 11 3.92 -7.03 -29.06
C TYR A 11 2.41 -6.87 -29.31
N THR A 12 1.60 -7.14 -28.29
CA THR A 12 0.13 -7.01 -28.38
C THR A 12 -0.28 -5.57 -28.67
N LEU A 13 0.40 -4.59 -28.06
CA LEU A 13 0.14 -3.17 -28.27
C LEU A 13 0.48 -2.69 -29.68
N THR A 14 1.56 -3.21 -30.27
CA THR A 14 2.01 -2.82 -31.62
C THR A 14 1.25 -3.52 -32.75
N HIS A 15 0.80 -4.77 -32.54
CA HIS A 15 0.13 -5.57 -33.56
C HIS A 15 -1.40 -5.60 -33.41
N GLY A 16 -1.94 -5.14 -32.28
CA GLY A 16 -3.37 -5.17 -31.97
C GLY A 16 -3.92 -6.54 -31.58
N HIS A 17 -3.07 -7.57 -31.54
CA HIS A 17 -3.45 -8.92 -31.14
C HIS A 17 -2.26 -9.65 -30.47
N PRO A 18 -2.52 -10.62 -29.56
CA PRO A 18 -1.47 -11.44 -28.96
C PRO A 18 -0.75 -12.32 -29.99
N TYR A 19 0.47 -12.76 -29.67
CA TYR A 19 1.25 -13.61 -30.56
C TYR A 19 0.57 -14.98 -30.78
N LEU A 20 0.01 -15.17 -31.97
CA LEU A 20 -0.91 -16.27 -32.29
C LEU A 20 -0.36 -17.67 -31.95
N PRO A 21 0.92 -18.02 -32.24
CA PRO A 21 1.44 -19.36 -31.90
C PRO A 21 1.39 -19.71 -30.41
N LEU A 22 1.38 -18.72 -29.51
CA LEU A 22 1.29 -18.91 -28.06
C LEU A 22 -0.10 -18.58 -27.50
N TYR A 23 -0.92 -17.83 -28.24
CA TYR A 23 -2.19 -17.32 -27.76
C TYR A 23 -3.33 -17.66 -28.74
N ASP A 24 -3.28 -18.86 -29.30
CA ASP A 24 -4.27 -19.33 -30.27
C ASP A 24 -5.62 -19.58 -29.60
N CYS A 25 -6.65 -18.91 -30.12
CA CYS A 25 -8.04 -19.04 -29.70
C CYS A 25 -8.95 -19.57 -30.81
N SER A 26 -8.40 -19.96 -31.96
CA SER A 26 -9.15 -20.37 -33.17
C SER A 26 -9.86 -21.71 -33.03
N THR A 27 -9.53 -22.51 -32.02
CA THR A 27 -10.01 -23.87 -31.83
C THR A 27 -11.48 -23.96 -31.38
N LYS A 28 -12.05 -22.89 -30.83
CA LYS A 28 -13.42 -22.85 -30.31
C LYS A 28 -14.10 -21.52 -30.65
N SER A 29 -15.41 -21.56 -30.81
CA SER A 29 -16.24 -20.35 -30.87
C SER A 29 -16.22 -19.60 -29.53
N LEU A 30 -16.63 -18.33 -29.56
CA LEU A 30 -16.67 -17.49 -28.35
C LEU A 30 -17.57 -18.08 -27.25
N GLN A 31 -18.72 -18.67 -27.62
CA GLN A 31 -19.63 -19.28 -26.65
C GLN A 31 -19.04 -20.53 -26.00
N GLU A 32 -18.34 -21.35 -26.79
CA GLU A 32 -17.62 -22.52 -26.26
C GLU A 32 -16.48 -22.11 -25.32
N TRP A 33 -15.80 -21.00 -25.60
CA TRP A 33 -14.81 -20.44 -24.66
C TRP A 33 -15.45 -20.00 -23.34
N TYR A 34 -16.60 -19.31 -23.37
CA TYR A 34 -17.34 -19.03 -22.14
C TYR A 34 -17.78 -20.29 -21.38
N ALA A 35 -18.12 -21.36 -22.09
CA ALA A 35 -18.47 -22.65 -21.48
C ALA A 35 -17.27 -23.35 -20.81
N THR A 36 -16.02 -23.02 -21.19
CA THR A 36 -14.83 -23.50 -20.46
C THR A 36 -14.56 -22.74 -19.16
N GLY A 37 -15.10 -21.52 -19.05
CA GLY A 37 -15.05 -20.74 -17.82
C GLY A 37 -16.10 -21.19 -16.82
N SER A 38 -16.01 -20.68 -15.59
CA SER A 38 -17.03 -20.91 -14.58
C SER A 38 -17.55 -19.59 -14.04
N VAL A 39 -18.87 -19.41 -14.07
CA VAL A 39 -19.52 -18.23 -13.50
C VAL A 39 -19.47 -18.33 -11.98
N LYS A 40 -18.86 -17.33 -11.34
CA LYS A 40 -18.58 -17.32 -9.90
C LYS A 40 -19.22 -16.12 -9.21
N TRP A 41 -20.56 -16.14 -9.10
CA TRP A 41 -21.35 -15.03 -8.56
C TRP A 41 -20.92 -14.57 -7.16
N SER A 42 -20.88 -15.47 -6.17
CA SER A 42 -20.65 -15.08 -4.77
C SER A 42 -19.29 -14.41 -4.56
N ILE A 43 -18.22 -15.03 -5.07
CA ILE A 43 -16.86 -14.50 -4.92
C ILE A 43 -16.59 -13.33 -5.86
N GLY A 44 -17.21 -13.31 -7.05
CA GLY A 44 -17.14 -12.18 -7.97
C GLY A 44 -17.79 -10.92 -7.39
N LEU A 45 -18.97 -11.05 -6.78
CA LEU A 45 -19.63 -9.95 -6.05
C LEU A 45 -18.80 -9.48 -4.85
N TYR A 46 -18.19 -10.41 -4.11
CA TYR A 46 -17.27 -10.07 -3.03
C TYR A 46 -16.15 -9.15 -3.54
N PHE A 47 -15.38 -9.56 -4.55
CA PHE A 47 -14.27 -8.76 -5.08
C PHE A 47 -14.74 -7.41 -5.66
N LEU A 48 -15.88 -7.40 -6.37
CA LEU A 48 -16.41 -6.19 -6.98
C LEU A 48 -16.85 -5.16 -5.93
N ILE A 49 -17.69 -5.57 -4.97
CA ILE A 49 -18.22 -4.68 -3.93
C ILE A 49 -17.09 -4.20 -3.03
N THR A 50 -16.24 -5.11 -2.56
CA THR A 50 -15.11 -4.74 -1.68
C THR A 50 -14.12 -3.82 -2.40
N GLY A 51 -13.81 -4.08 -3.68
CA GLY A 51 -12.96 -3.20 -4.49
C GLY A 51 -13.52 -1.79 -4.61
N ILE A 52 -14.81 -1.64 -4.94
CA ILE A 52 -15.46 -0.33 -5.03
C ILE A 52 -15.41 0.40 -3.69
N LEU A 53 -15.73 -0.29 -2.58
CA LEU A 53 -15.69 0.31 -1.25
C LEU A 53 -14.28 0.75 -0.86
N LEU A 54 -13.26 -0.07 -1.13
CA LEU A 54 -11.86 0.27 -0.86
C LEU A 54 -11.43 1.49 -1.66
N GLU A 55 -11.77 1.57 -2.95
CA GLU A 55 -11.45 2.70 -3.82
C GLU A 55 -12.08 4.00 -3.32
N MET A 56 -13.36 3.93 -2.94
CA MET A 56 -14.11 5.05 -2.34
C MET A 56 -13.51 5.54 -1.02
N ILE A 57 -12.89 4.64 -0.24
CA ILE A 57 -12.20 4.97 1.00
C ILE A 57 -10.79 5.54 0.74
N TYR A 58 -10.09 5.01 -0.27
CA TYR A 58 -8.72 5.40 -0.58
C TYR A 58 -8.64 6.84 -1.10
N CYS A 59 -9.54 7.22 -2.01
CA CYS A 59 -9.59 8.55 -2.62
C CYS A 59 -9.58 9.71 -1.59
N PRO A 60 -10.50 9.77 -0.59
CA PRO A 60 -10.48 10.84 0.41
C PRO A 60 -9.22 10.81 1.28
N CYS A 61 -8.60 9.65 1.51
CA CYS A 61 -7.33 9.58 2.25
C CYS A 61 -6.21 10.33 1.52
N LEU A 62 -6.07 10.13 0.20
CA LEU A 62 -5.06 10.84 -0.60
C LEU A 62 -5.36 12.33 -0.69
N VAL A 63 -6.63 12.70 -0.92
CA VAL A 63 -7.05 14.12 -0.94
C VAL A 63 -6.75 14.80 0.39
N ALA A 64 -7.00 14.12 1.52
CA ALA A 64 -6.69 14.63 2.85
C ALA A 64 -5.19 14.80 3.09
N MET A 65 -4.33 13.92 2.56
CA MET A 65 -2.87 14.09 2.64
C MET A 65 -2.40 15.33 1.88
N TYR A 66 -2.95 15.54 0.68
CA TYR A 66 -2.63 16.69 -0.15
C TYR A 66 -3.07 18.01 0.50
N LYS A 67 -4.35 18.11 0.92
CA LYS A 67 -4.90 19.34 1.51
C LYS A 67 -4.25 19.75 2.82
N GLN A 68 -3.75 18.79 3.60
CA GLN A 68 -3.06 19.07 4.86
C GLN A 68 -1.58 19.42 4.67
N ASN A 69 -1.09 19.57 3.44
CA ASN A 69 0.33 19.82 3.13
C ASN A 69 1.28 18.78 3.74
N LEU A 70 0.82 17.53 3.90
CA LEU A 70 1.64 16.45 4.49
C LEU A 70 2.77 16.03 3.56
N LEU A 71 2.63 16.29 2.25
CA LEU A 71 3.63 15.99 1.22
C LEU A 71 4.92 16.84 1.36
N SER A 72 5.04 17.64 2.41
CA SER A 72 6.30 18.28 2.80
C SER A 72 7.35 17.26 3.25
N THR A 73 6.95 16.14 3.86
CA THR A 73 7.89 15.12 4.33
C THR A 73 8.10 13.99 3.32
N SER A 74 9.33 13.47 3.25
CA SER A 74 9.72 12.37 2.34
C SER A 74 8.83 11.13 2.49
N CYS A 75 8.48 10.79 3.73
CA CYS A 75 7.63 9.65 4.01
C CYS A 75 6.21 9.79 3.41
N TYR A 76 5.55 10.93 3.63
CA TYR A 76 4.20 11.15 3.10
C TYR A 76 4.21 11.27 1.57
N LYS A 77 5.28 11.76 0.95
CA LYS A 77 5.45 11.72 -0.52
C LYS A 77 5.43 10.27 -1.03
N ILE A 78 6.22 9.38 -0.42
CA ILE A 78 6.27 7.95 -0.80
C ILE A 78 4.92 7.27 -0.53
N MET A 79 4.29 7.53 0.62
CA MET A 79 2.98 6.98 0.96
C MET A 79 1.88 7.42 -0.02
N PHE A 80 1.90 8.68 -0.45
CA PHE A 80 0.94 9.20 -1.43
C PHE A 80 1.12 8.53 -2.80
N PHE A 81 2.36 8.39 -3.26
CA PHE A 81 2.66 7.70 -4.51
C PHE A 81 2.30 6.21 -4.45
N LEU A 82 2.64 5.52 -3.35
CA LEU A 82 2.23 4.14 -3.11
C LEU A 82 0.70 4.01 -3.16
N GLY A 83 -0.03 4.96 -2.58
CA GLY A 83 -1.48 4.94 -2.60
C GLY A 83 -2.11 5.04 -3.99
N ILE A 84 -1.47 5.76 -4.93
CA ILE A 84 -1.91 5.78 -6.33
C ILE A 84 -1.72 4.39 -6.97
N LEU A 85 -0.58 3.74 -6.73
CA LEU A 85 -0.31 2.39 -7.23
C LEU A 85 -1.23 1.34 -6.61
N ASP A 86 -1.58 1.49 -5.32
CA ASP A 86 -2.54 0.63 -4.63
C ASP A 86 -3.95 0.77 -5.22
N MET A 87 -4.41 1.99 -5.51
CA MET A 87 -5.69 2.23 -6.18
C MET A 87 -5.74 1.56 -7.56
N PHE A 88 -4.68 1.70 -8.37
CA PHE A 88 -4.57 0.98 -9.64
C PHE A 88 -4.54 -0.54 -9.47
N SER A 89 -3.88 -1.03 -8.42
CA SER A 89 -3.89 -2.46 -8.07
C SER A 89 -5.29 -2.94 -7.68
N ILE A 90 -6.03 -2.19 -6.85
CA ILE A 90 -7.39 -2.50 -6.41
C ILE A 90 -8.34 -2.58 -7.61
N PHE A 91 -8.19 -1.65 -8.57
CA PHE A 91 -8.96 -1.69 -9.81
C PHE A 91 -8.80 -3.03 -10.53
N VAL A 92 -7.58 -3.54 -10.70
CA VAL A 92 -7.36 -4.83 -11.38
C VAL A 92 -7.72 -6.00 -10.49
N ASN A 93 -7.11 -6.08 -9.31
CA ASN A 93 -7.14 -7.25 -8.45
C ASN A 93 -8.51 -7.48 -7.78
N SER A 94 -9.36 -6.45 -7.70
CA SER A 94 -10.68 -6.52 -7.08
C SER A 94 -11.80 -6.22 -8.08
N ILE A 95 -11.85 -5.01 -8.64
CA ILE A 95 -12.99 -4.58 -9.48
C ILE A 95 -13.06 -5.42 -10.76
N MET A 96 -11.96 -5.47 -11.53
CA MET A 96 -11.91 -6.23 -12.77
C MET A 96 -11.93 -7.74 -12.54
N THR A 97 -11.22 -8.24 -11.53
CA THR A 97 -11.33 -9.64 -11.07
C THR A 97 -12.79 -10.03 -10.79
N GLY A 98 -13.53 -9.21 -10.05
CA GLY A 98 -14.93 -9.45 -9.71
C GLY A 98 -15.84 -9.45 -10.95
N TYR A 99 -15.66 -8.46 -11.82
CA TYR A 99 -16.39 -8.37 -13.09
C TYR A 99 -16.17 -9.61 -13.98
N PHE A 100 -14.92 -10.02 -14.17
CA PHE A 100 -14.59 -11.18 -15.00
C PHE A 100 -15.03 -12.51 -14.38
N ALA A 101 -15.03 -12.62 -13.05
CA ALA A 101 -15.57 -13.78 -12.34
C ALA A 101 -17.08 -13.95 -12.54
N ILE A 102 -17.84 -12.85 -12.55
CA ILE A 102 -19.28 -12.85 -12.81
C ILE A 102 -19.56 -13.22 -14.28
N LYS A 103 -18.72 -12.75 -15.21
CA LYS A 103 -18.86 -13.08 -16.63
C LYS A 103 -18.38 -14.49 -17.00
N GLY A 104 -17.67 -15.19 -16.11
CA GLY A 104 -17.04 -16.47 -16.45
C GLY A 104 -15.94 -16.34 -17.50
N ALA A 105 -15.23 -15.21 -17.52
CA ALA A 105 -14.23 -14.94 -18.56
C ALA A 105 -13.02 -15.89 -18.46
N VAL A 106 -12.46 -16.23 -19.62
CA VAL A 106 -11.18 -16.92 -19.79
C VAL A 106 -10.38 -16.14 -20.84
N PHE A 107 -9.07 -16.38 -20.97
CA PHE A 107 -8.20 -15.64 -21.89
C PHE A 107 -8.85 -15.36 -23.27
N CYS A 108 -9.37 -16.39 -23.93
CA CYS A 108 -9.93 -16.29 -25.27
C CYS A 108 -11.28 -15.54 -25.39
N THR A 109 -11.93 -15.18 -24.29
CA THR A 109 -13.19 -14.39 -24.36
C THR A 109 -12.93 -12.93 -24.70
N ASN A 110 -11.81 -12.39 -24.24
CA ASN A 110 -11.34 -11.04 -24.61
C ASN A 110 -9.81 -10.93 -24.41
N PRO A 111 -9.01 -11.47 -25.35
CA PRO A 111 -7.57 -11.60 -25.19
C PRO A 111 -6.86 -10.28 -24.92
N VAL A 112 -7.15 -9.25 -25.71
CA VAL A 112 -6.47 -7.96 -25.62
C VAL A 112 -6.76 -7.28 -24.28
N THR A 113 -8.02 -7.24 -23.84
CA THR A 113 -8.39 -6.64 -22.56
C THR A 113 -7.77 -7.40 -21.38
N LEU A 114 -7.81 -8.74 -21.43
CA LEU A 114 -7.27 -9.57 -20.35
C LEU A 114 -5.75 -9.46 -20.24
N LEU A 115 -5.01 -9.42 -21.35
CA LEU A 115 -3.55 -9.17 -21.29
C LEU A 115 -3.24 -7.75 -20.85
N THR A 116 -3.99 -6.75 -21.33
CA THR A 116 -3.78 -5.36 -20.95
C THR A 116 -3.91 -5.18 -19.44
N LEU A 117 -4.99 -5.70 -18.85
CA LEU A 117 -5.22 -5.60 -17.42
C LEU A 117 -4.26 -6.44 -16.61
N GLY A 118 -3.86 -7.62 -17.10
CA GLY A 118 -2.86 -8.43 -16.42
C GLY A 118 -1.44 -7.83 -16.48
N ALA A 119 -1.06 -7.21 -17.59
CA ALA A 119 0.18 -6.42 -17.70
C ALA A 119 0.17 -5.25 -16.71
N PHE A 120 -0.92 -4.48 -16.72
CA PHE A 120 -1.11 -3.33 -15.85
C PHE A 120 -1.10 -3.72 -14.36
N GLY A 121 -1.84 -4.77 -13.99
CA GLY A 121 -1.89 -5.28 -12.62
C GLY A 121 -0.54 -5.80 -12.12
N CYS A 122 0.19 -6.56 -12.95
CA CYS A 122 1.53 -7.04 -12.62
C CYS A 122 2.52 -5.88 -12.43
N ALA A 123 2.46 -4.87 -13.32
CA ALA A 123 3.28 -3.67 -13.20
C ALA A 123 2.97 -2.87 -11.93
N CYS A 124 1.68 -2.69 -11.59
CA CYS A 124 1.27 -2.04 -10.34
C CYS A 124 1.82 -2.79 -9.13
N TRP A 125 1.68 -4.12 -9.11
CA TRP A 125 2.20 -4.96 -8.04
C TRP A 125 3.71 -4.77 -7.84
N CYS A 126 4.51 -4.95 -8.90
CA CYS A 126 5.97 -4.82 -8.81
C CYS A 126 6.40 -3.40 -8.39
N ALA A 127 5.77 -2.37 -8.95
CA ALA A 127 6.07 -0.98 -8.57
C ALA A 127 5.66 -0.65 -7.13
N SER A 128 4.53 -1.16 -6.65
CA SER A 128 4.10 -1.02 -5.25
C SER A 128 5.07 -1.73 -4.32
N CYS A 129 5.58 -2.91 -4.68
CA CYS A 129 6.56 -3.62 -3.87
C CYS A 129 7.89 -2.86 -3.76
N LEU A 130 8.42 -2.33 -4.86
CA LEU A 130 9.63 -1.50 -4.85
C LEU A 130 9.44 -0.24 -4.00
N THR A 131 8.28 0.41 -4.14
CA THR A 131 7.92 1.60 -3.36
C THR A 131 7.79 1.27 -1.86
N CYS A 132 7.28 0.09 -1.51
CA CYS A 132 7.26 -0.40 -0.12
C CYS A 132 8.68 -0.57 0.45
N ILE A 133 9.65 -1.04 -0.35
CA ILE A 133 11.05 -1.13 0.06
C ILE A 133 11.62 0.27 0.34
N PHE A 134 11.37 1.23 -0.55
CA PHE A 134 11.78 2.62 -0.32
C PHE A 134 11.14 3.22 0.93
N LEU A 135 9.87 2.92 1.20
CA LEU A 135 9.20 3.34 2.42
C LEU A 135 9.85 2.73 3.67
N ALA A 136 10.18 1.44 3.65
CA ALA A 136 10.86 0.77 4.77
C ALA A 136 12.26 1.35 5.00
N LEU A 137 13.03 1.59 3.94
CA LEU A 137 14.33 2.26 4.00
C LEU A 137 14.23 3.68 4.56
N ASN A 138 13.21 4.44 4.16
CA ASN A 138 12.92 5.77 4.71
C ASN A 138 12.67 5.70 6.22
N ARG A 139 11.92 4.70 6.70
CA ARG A 139 11.74 4.48 8.15
C ARG A 139 13.02 4.07 8.85
N CYS A 140 13.89 3.29 8.20
CA CYS A 140 15.21 2.96 8.74
C CYS A 140 16.07 4.22 8.88
N ALA A 141 16.04 5.13 7.90
CA ALA A 141 16.74 6.41 7.97
C ALA A 141 16.25 7.25 9.17
N ASP A 142 14.93 7.39 9.32
CA ASP A 142 14.30 8.14 10.42
C ASP A 142 14.65 7.56 11.81
N LEU A 143 14.74 6.23 11.94
CA LEU A 143 14.96 5.58 13.23
C LEU A 143 16.45 5.44 13.60
N SER A 144 17.32 5.24 12.61
CA SER A 144 18.75 4.98 12.82
C SER A 144 19.60 6.24 12.94
N GLU A 145 19.05 7.42 12.61
CA GLU A 145 19.77 8.71 12.58
C GLU A 145 21.05 8.64 11.70
N ASN A 146 21.12 7.67 10.77
CA ASN A 146 22.27 7.48 9.90
C ASN A 146 22.26 8.50 8.76
N ARG A 147 23.22 9.42 8.78
CA ARG A 147 23.37 10.50 7.79
C ARG A 147 23.40 10.00 6.34
N PHE A 148 23.97 8.83 6.08
CA PHE A 148 24.02 8.26 4.73
C PHE A 148 22.63 7.89 4.22
N LEU A 149 21.83 7.20 5.04
CA LEU A 149 20.46 6.80 4.67
C LEU A 149 19.56 8.02 4.54
N THR A 150 19.66 8.98 5.45
CA THR A 150 18.89 10.23 5.39
C THR A 150 19.16 11.00 4.10
N ALA A 151 20.42 11.02 3.63
CA ALA A 151 20.78 11.70 2.39
C ALA A 151 20.08 11.15 1.13
N PHE A 152 19.66 9.89 1.10
CA PHE A 152 18.89 9.34 -0.04
C PHE A 152 17.46 9.87 -0.10
N PHE A 153 16.87 10.18 1.05
CA PHE A 153 15.47 10.60 1.18
C PHE A 153 15.29 12.09 1.38
N ASP A 154 16.37 12.88 1.30
CA ASP A 154 16.31 14.30 1.56
C ASP A 154 15.89 15.13 0.33
N GLY A 155 15.11 16.18 0.59
CA GLY A 155 14.64 17.14 -0.41
C GLY A 155 13.96 16.51 -1.63
N ASN A 156 14.54 16.75 -2.80
CA ASN A 156 14.00 16.35 -4.10
C ASN A 156 14.44 14.93 -4.54
N ARG A 157 15.36 14.29 -3.83
CA ARG A 157 15.87 12.95 -4.19
C ARG A 157 14.80 11.86 -4.08
N VAL A 158 13.79 12.07 -3.24
CA VAL A 158 12.61 11.19 -3.15
C VAL A 158 11.87 11.11 -4.48
N PHE A 159 11.81 12.20 -5.26
CA PHE A 159 11.17 12.16 -6.58
C PHE A 159 11.94 11.29 -7.56
N PHE A 160 13.26 11.23 -7.44
CA PHE A 160 14.08 10.30 -8.22
C PHE A 160 13.77 8.83 -7.87
N LEU A 161 13.57 8.51 -6.59
CA LEU A 161 13.16 7.17 -6.18
C LEU A 161 11.77 6.80 -6.71
N MET A 162 10.82 7.74 -6.68
CA MET A 162 9.49 7.53 -7.28
C MET A 162 9.58 7.36 -8.80
N PHE A 163 10.44 8.12 -9.47
CA PHE A 163 10.71 7.95 -10.89
C PHE A 163 11.28 6.56 -11.20
N LEU A 164 12.18 6.04 -10.36
CA LEU A 164 12.68 4.67 -10.49
C LEU A 164 11.55 3.62 -10.37
N SER A 165 10.59 3.82 -9.46
CA SER A 165 9.39 2.97 -9.39
C SER A 165 8.53 3.07 -10.66
N VAL A 166 8.40 4.25 -11.28
CA VAL A 166 7.68 4.42 -12.55
C VAL A 166 8.42 3.75 -13.71
N LEU A 167 9.76 3.83 -13.75
CA LEU A 167 10.56 3.09 -14.74
C LEU A 167 10.39 1.58 -14.58
N HIS A 168 10.41 1.09 -13.33
CA HIS A 168 10.17 -0.32 -13.05
C HIS A 168 8.76 -0.76 -13.47
N PHE A 169 7.75 0.06 -13.19
CA PHE A 169 6.38 -0.13 -13.67
C PHE A 169 6.33 -0.25 -15.20
N ALA A 170 6.90 0.73 -15.92
CA ALA A 170 6.87 0.74 -17.38
C ALA A 170 7.60 -0.45 -17.98
N PHE A 171 8.73 -0.85 -17.37
CA PHE A 171 9.48 -2.02 -17.78
C PHE A 171 8.64 -3.30 -17.65
N ILE A 172 8.05 -3.55 -16.47
CA ILE A 172 7.22 -4.74 -16.24
C ILE A 172 6.00 -4.73 -17.17
N MET A 173 5.33 -3.59 -17.32
CA MET A 173 4.13 -3.47 -18.15
C MET A 173 4.39 -3.79 -19.61
N LEU A 174 5.49 -3.29 -20.19
CA LEU A 174 5.71 -3.35 -21.63
C LEU A 174 6.54 -4.56 -22.06
N PHE A 175 7.56 -4.92 -21.28
CA PHE A 175 8.62 -5.84 -21.71
C PHE A 175 8.58 -7.21 -21.03
N THR A 176 7.57 -7.50 -20.21
CA THR A 176 7.45 -8.80 -19.54
C THR A 176 6.17 -9.53 -19.93
N THR A 177 6.16 -10.84 -19.72
CA THR A 177 5.01 -11.70 -20.01
C THR A 177 3.82 -11.29 -19.14
N PRO A 178 2.70 -10.83 -19.73
CA PRO A 178 1.54 -10.40 -18.98
C PRO A 178 0.81 -11.58 -18.35
N ALA A 179 0.17 -11.33 -17.20
CA ALA A 179 -0.79 -12.27 -16.66
C ALA A 179 -2.12 -12.19 -17.43
N SER A 180 -2.97 -13.20 -17.27
CA SER A 180 -4.30 -13.27 -17.85
C SER A 180 -5.27 -13.87 -16.83
N PHE A 181 -6.51 -13.37 -16.82
CA PHE A 181 -7.51 -13.83 -15.86
C PHE A 181 -8.11 -15.19 -16.27
N ASN A 182 -8.38 -16.04 -15.28
CA ASN A 182 -9.14 -17.26 -15.47
C ASN A 182 -10.23 -17.43 -14.40
N SER A 183 -11.49 -17.41 -14.83
CA SER A 183 -12.66 -17.53 -13.95
C SER A 183 -12.78 -18.86 -13.19
N ASN A 184 -12.16 -19.94 -13.67
CA ASN A 184 -12.17 -21.24 -12.97
C ASN A 184 -11.48 -21.19 -11.60
N TYR A 185 -10.57 -20.25 -11.44
CA TYR A 185 -9.78 -20.03 -10.23
C TYR A 185 -10.00 -18.63 -9.63
N VAL A 186 -10.66 -17.73 -10.34
CA VAL A 186 -10.90 -16.33 -9.93
C VAL A 186 -9.57 -15.63 -9.63
N SER A 187 -8.59 -15.81 -10.51
CA SER A 187 -7.24 -15.27 -10.33
C SER A 187 -6.54 -15.07 -11.67
N TRP A 188 -5.36 -14.47 -11.62
CA TRP A 188 -4.53 -14.09 -12.75
C TRP A 188 -3.32 -15.02 -12.86
N PHE A 189 -3.08 -15.54 -14.06
CA PHE A 189 -2.02 -16.50 -14.36
C PHE A 189 -1.25 -16.07 -15.60
N PHE A 190 0.06 -16.28 -15.62
CA PHE A 190 0.86 -16.05 -16.83
C PHE A 190 0.53 -17.05 -17.94
N ASN A 191 0.26 -18.31 -17.58
CA ASN A 191 -0.26 -19.29 -18.53
C ASN A 191 -1.75 -19.00 -18.82
N PRO A 192 -2.14 -18.69 -20.07
CA PRO A 192 -3.53 -18.43 -20.45
C PRO A 192 -4.41 -19.68 -20.50
N MET A 193 -3.84 -20.88 -20.30
CA MET A 193 -4.49 -22.18 -20.34
C MET A 193 -5.13 -22.52 -21.69
N THR A 194 -4.48 -22.12 -22.78
CA THR A 194 -4.90 -22.35 -24.18
C THR A 194 -4.41 -23.70 -24.75
N GLY A 195 -3.76 -24.53 -23.93
CA GLY A 195 -3.29 -25.89 -24.32
C GLY A 195 -1.78 -26.00 -24.58
N GLN A 196 -1.06 -24.87 -24.55
CA GLN A 196 0.41 -24.85 -24.64
C GLN A 196 1.07 -25.18 -23.28
N GLU A 197 2.35 -25.60 -23.32
CA GLU A 197 3.13 -25.94 -22.13
C GLU A 197 3.26 -24.75 -21.17
N SER A 198 2.97 -24.99 -19.88
CA SER A 198 2.95 -23.94 -18.85
C SER A 198 4.28 -23.21 -18.64
N LEU A 199 5.39 -23.92 -18.78
CA LEU A 199 6.73 -23.40 -18.55
C LEU A 199 7.14 -22.33 -19.58
N ARG A 200 6.44 -22.23 -20.72
CA ARG A 200 6.72 -21.21 -21.74
C ARG A 200 6.27 -19.82 -21.33
N TYR A 201 5.34 -19.70 -20.37
CA TYR A 201 4.75 -18.43 -19.96
C TYR A 201 5.34 -17.89 -18.65
N VAL A 202 6.43 -18.47 -18.13
CA VAL A 202 7.00 -18.04 -16.85
C VAL A 202 7.51 -16.61 -16.96
N ASN A 203 7.10 -15.75 -16.03
CA ASN A 203 7.62 -14.39 -15.93
C ASN A 203 8.75 -14.35 -14.89
N ILE A 204 9.98 -14.52 -15.37
CA ILE A 204 11.19 -14.54 -14.54
C ILE A 204 11.35 -13.20 -13.81
N TYR A 205 11.06 -12.07 -14.44
CA TYR A 205 11.16 -10.75 -13.83
C TYR A 205 10.22 -10.58 -12.63
N HIS A 206 8.98 -11.05 -12.77
CA HIS A 206 8.02 -11.06 -11.66
C HIS A 206 8.48 -12.00 -10.53
N ALA A 207 9.02 -13.17 -10.85
CA ALA A 207 9.57 -14.08 -9.83
C ALA A 207 10.76 -13.47 -9.08
N VAL A 208 11.70 -12.85 -9.81
CA VAL A 208 12.86 -12.15 -9.24
C VAL A 208 12.40 -10.98 -8.36
N ASN A 209 11.43 -10.17 -8.81
CA ASN A 209 10.83 -9.11 -8.00
C ASN A 209 10.29 -9.68 -6.68
N ASN A 210 9.50 -10.76 -6.73
CA ASN A 210 8.91 -11.35 -5.54
C ASN A 210 9.96 -11.89 -4.55
N VAL A 211 11.06 -12.48 -5.05
CA VAL A 211 12.19 -12.92 -4.22
C VAL A 211 12.90 -11.72 -3.57
N ILE A 212 13.24 -10.69 -4.36
CA ILE A 212 13.90 -9.48 -3.86
C ILE A 212 13.05 -8.82 -2.78
N VAL A 213 11.75 -8.72 -3.02
CA VAL A 213 10.80 -8.12 -2.08
C VAL A 213 10.74 -8.94 -0.80
N ALA A 214 10.55 -10.25 -0.89
CA ALA A 214 10.48 -11.12 0.28
C ALA A 214 11.75 -11.03 1.15
N VAL A 215 12.94 -11.06 0.54
CA VAL A 215 14.21 -10.94 1.26
C VAL A 215 14.37 -9.53 1.84
N SER A 216 14.24 -8.51 1.02
CA SER A 216 14.52 -7.12 1.41
C SER A 216 13.59 -6.61 2.49
N THR A 217 12.28 -6.83 2.35
CA THR A 217 11.31 -6.36 3.34
C THR A 217 11.50 -7.10 4.66
N THR A 218 11.68 -8.43 4.64
CA THR A 218 11.94 -9.22 5.84
C THR A 218 13.18 -8.71 6.59
N SER A 219 14.30 -8.54 5.89
CA SER A 219 15.53 -8.01 6.49
C SER A 219 15.37 -6.61 7.07
N LEU A 220 14.70 -5.70 6.35
CA LEU A 220 14.47 -4.32 6.80
C LEU A 220 13.56 -4.26 8.03
N TYR A 221 12.48 -5.04 8.07
CA TYR A 221 11.58 -5.05 9.23
C TYR A 221 12.21 -5.73 10.45
N ILE A 222 13.02 -6.78 10.27
CA ILE A 222 13.82 -7.35 11.36
C ILE A 222 14.78 -6.29 11.93
N TYR A 223 15.50 -5.57 11.05
CA TYR A 223 16.38 -4.47 11.46
C TYR A 223 15.62 -3.40 12.25
N LEU A 224 14.45 -2.96 11.76
CA LEU A 224 13.62 -1.98 12.45
C LEU A 224 13.14 -2.49 13.81
N CYS A 225 12.69 -3.75 13.90
CA CYS A 225 12.29 -4.39 15.17
C CYS A 225 13.43 -4.33 16.20
N ILE A 226 14.64 -4.73 15.78
CA ILE A 226 15.82 -4.76 16.65
C ILE A 226 16.17 -3.35 17.12
N LYS A 227 16.23 -2.38 16.21
CA LYS A 227 16.53 -0.98 16.57
C LYS A 227 15.46 -0.39 17.49
N LEU A 228 14.19 -0.67 17.23
CA LEU A 228 13.08 -0.24 18.08
C LEU A 228 13.18 -0.81 19.49
N TYR A 229 13.52 -2.10 19.60
CA TYR A 229 13.73 -2.79 20.87
C TYR A 229 14.85 -2.13 21.68
N PHE A 230 16.02 -1.91 21.06
CA PHE A 230 17.15 -1.25 21.74
C PHE A 230 16.84 0.21 22.13
N LYS A 231 16.16 0.98 21.26
CA LYS A 231 15.77 2.36 21.56
C LYS A 231 14.76 2.44 22.71
N THR A 232 13.83 1.50 22.79
CA THR A 232 12.83 1.42 23.87
C THR A 232 13.46 0.96 25.20
N ARG A 233 14.48 0.09 25.15
CA ARG A 233 15.20 -0.39 26.34
C ARG A 233 16.12 0.68 26.93
N ASN A 234 16.77 1.46 26.07
CA ASN A 234 17.77 2.45 26.49
C ASN A 234 17.17 3.82 26.84
N ALA A 235 15.92 4.08 26.46
CA ALA A 235 15.28 5.35 26.73
C ALA A 235 14.17 5.21 27.78
N SER A 236 14.20 6.05 28.81
CA SER A 236 13.07 6.25 29.73
C SER A 236 11.83 6.82 29.01
N THR A 237 11.98 7.23 27.75
CA THR A 237 10.90 7.73 26.91
C THR A 237 10.04 6.57 26.40
N LYS A 238 8.76 6.58 26.81
CA LYS A 238 7.70 5.82 26.13
C LYS A 238 7.74 6.18 24.65
N MET A 239 8.14 5.23 23.79
CA MET A 239 7.88 5.28 22.35
C MET A 239 6.45 5.76 22.16
N GLY A 240 6.25 6.82 21.37
CA GLY A 240 4.91 7.35 21.17
C GLY A 240 3.98 6.24 20.69
N ASN A 241 2.82 6.06 21.34
CA ASN A 241 1.83 5.03 20.98
C ASN A 241 1.50 5.04 19.46
N ILE A 242 1.66 6.18 18.80
CA ILE A 242 1.50 6.37 17.35
C ILE A 242 2.60 5.67 16.55
N GLN A 243 3.89 5.85 16.91
CA GLN A 243 5.02 5.22 16.22
C GLN A 243 4.93 3.68 16.29
N ARG A 244 4.56 3.13 17.46
CA ARG A 244 4.37 1.68 17.63
C ARG A 244 3.25 1.13 16.73
N LYS A 245 2.14 1.86 16.59
CA LYS A 245 1.01 1.42 15.75
C LYS A 245 1.35 1.44 14.27
N ILE A 246 2.05 2.49 13.80
CA ILE A 246 2.53 2.58 12.41
C ILE A 246 3.50 1.44 12.09
N PHE A 247 4.33 1.05 13.06
CA PHE A 247 5.26 -0.07 12.90
C PHE A 247 4.55 -1.42 12.73
N ILE A 248 3.65 -1.77 13.66
CA ILE A 248 2.89 -3.03 13.62
C ILE A 248 2.06 -3.13 12.33
N GLN A 249 1.43 -2.03 11.92
CA GLN A 249 0.75 -1.91 10.62
C GLN A 249 1.65 -2.38 9.47
N SER A 250 2.86 -1.83 9.42
CA SER A 250 3.74 -1.98 8.26
C SER A 250 4.30 -3.41 8.20
N PHE A 251 4.51 -4.03 9.38
CA PHE A 251 4.81 -5.45 9.51
C PHE A 251 3.67 -6.35 9.00
N LEU A 252 2.41 -6.07 9.37
CA LEU A 252 1.26 -6.85 8.90
C LEU A 252 1.07 -6.78 7.38
N ILE A 253 1.22 -5.58 6.79
CA ILE A 253 1.19 -5.42 5.32
C ILE A 253 2.31 -6.24 4.68
N CYS A 254 3.52 -6.17 5.24
CA CYS A 254 4.66 -6.95 4.74
C CYS A 254 4.38 -8.46 4.75
N LEU A 255 3.79 -8.99 5.82
CA LEU A 255 3.45 -10.42 5.91
C LEU A 255 2.45 -10.83 4.81
N ILE A 256 1.44 -10.01 4.56
CA ILE A 256 0.45 -10.22 3.49
C ILE A 256 1.13 -10.19 2.12
N ASN A 257 2.06 -9.26 1.89
CA ASN A 257 2.80 -9.15 0.63
C ASN A 257 3.67 -10.38 0.38
N VAL A 258 4.38 -10.87 1.40
CA VAL A 258 5.21 -12.09 1.31
C VAL A 258 4.34 -13.31 1.01
N LEU A 259 3.18 -13.43 1.68
CA LEU A 259 2.24 -14.51 1.41
C LEU A 259 1.75 -14.50 -0.04
N ALA A 260 1.29 -13.35 -0.53
CA ALA A 260 0.86 -13.20 -1.93
C ALA A 260 2.00 -13.52 -2.91
N ALA A 261 3.19 -12.97 -2.68
CA ALA A 261 4.37 -13.20 -3.50
C ALA A 261 4.74 -14.69 -3.59
N TYR A 262 4.77 -15.39 -2.46
CA TYR A 262 5.06 -16.82 -2.40
C TYR A 262 4.03 -17.64 -3.18
N VAL A 263 2.75 -17.39 -2.94
CA VAL A 263 1.67 -18.12 -3.60
C VAL A 263 1.75 -17.92 -5.11
N TYR A 264 1.94 -16.69 -5.60
CA TYR A 264 2.05 -16.40 -7.03
C TYR A 264 3.29 -17.00 -7.70
N VAL A 265 4.43 -17.11 -6.98
CA VAL A 265 5.59 -17.86 -7.49
C VAL A 265 5.26 -19.36 -7.56
N TYR A 266 4.60 -19.90 -6.54
CA TYR A 266 4.17 -21.30 -6.55
C TYR A 266 3.22 -21.62 -7.72
N MET A 267 2.28 -20.72 -8.06
CA MET A 267 1.37 -20.89 -9.21
C MET A 267 2.07 -20.98 -10.57
N GLN A 268 3.31 -20.46 -10.70
CA GLN A 268 4.05 -20.48 -11.97
C GLN A 268 4.71 -21.83 -12.26
N TYR A 269 5.09 -22.58 -11.22
CA TYR A 269 5.89 -23.80 -11.35
C TYR A 269 5.10 -25.07 -11.01
N PHE A 270 4.05 -24.96 -10.20
CA PHE A 270 3.25 -26.10 -9.75
C PHE A 270 1.78 -25.87 -10.08
N THR A 271 0.99 -26.94 -10.03
CA THR A 271 -0.48 -26.88 -10.18
C THR A 271 -1.12 -26.67 -8.80
N PRO A 272 -1.48 -25.44 -8.40
CA PRO A 272 -2.06 -25.17 -7.09
C PRO A 272 -3.51 -25.67 -7.00
N SER A 273 -3.93 -26.03 -5.79
CA SER A 273 -5.35 -26.22 -5.50
C SER A 273 -6.11 -24.89 -5.60
N LYS A 274 -7.40 -24.94 -5.94
CA LYS A 274 -8.24 -23.72 -6.09
C LYS A 274 -8.23 -22.83 -4.85
N TRP A 275 -8.17 -23.44 -3.66
CA TRP A 275 -8.13 -22.71 -2.39
C TRP A 275 -6.84 -21.91 -2.22
N VAL A 276 -5.70 -22.50 -2.59
CA VAL A 276 -4.40 -21.80 -2.55
C VAL A 276 -4.37 -20.65 -3.55
N VAL A 277 -4.99 -20.82 -4.72
CA VAL A 277 -5.11 -19.72 -5.69
C VAL A 277 -5.93 -18.57 -5.12
N LEU A 278 -7.09 -18.88 -4.56
CA LEU A 278 -8.00 -17.88 -4.02
C LEU A 278 -7.38 -17.13 -2.82
N THR A 279 -6.63 -17.83 -1.95
CA THR A 279 -5.91 -17.16 -0.86
C THR A 279 -4.82 -16.23 -1.39
N GLY A 280 -4.13 -16.59 -2.46
CA GLY A 280 -3.20 -15.70 -3.15
C GLY A 280 -3.89 -14.44 -3.69
N GLN A 281 -5.06 -14.59 -4.32
CA GLN A 281 -5.82 -13.46 -4.84
C GLN A 281 -6.34 -12.54 -3.72
N ILE A 282 -6.86 -13.11 -2.63
CA ILE A 282 -7.30 -12.33 -1.46
C ILE A 282 -6.11 -11.64 -0.80
N ALA A 283 -4.95 -12.30 -0.69
CA ALA A 283 -3.74 -11.68 -0.17
C ALA A 283 -3.28 -10.52 -1.05
N TRP A 284 -3.36 -10.64 -2.37
CA TRP A 284 -3.10 -9.51 -3.28
C TRP A 284 -4.11 -8.37 -3.06
N GLN A 285 -5.40 -8.64 -2.95
CA GLN A 285 -6.39 -7.61 -2.62
C GLN A 285 -6.08 -6.92 -1.28
N LEU A 286 -5.78 -7.71 -0.24
CA LEU A 286 -5.50 -7.19 1.10
C LEU A 286 -4.20 -6.37 1.14
N SER A 287 -3.19 -6.74 0.35
CA SER A 287 -1.93 -5.98 0.30
C SER A 287 -2.14 -4.51 -0.05
N SER A 288 -3.00 -4.23 -1.03
CA SER A 288 -3.32 -2.88 -1.49
C SER A 288 -4.45 -2.25 -0.66
N GLY A 289 -5.51 -3.02 -0.38
CA GLY A 289 -6.71 -2.52 0.30
C GLY A 289 -6.53 -2.26 1.79
N PHE A 290 -5.66 -3.01 2.49
CA PHE A 290 -5.51 -2.84 3.93
C PHE A 290 -4.90 -1.48 4.28
N VAL A 291 -4.09 -0.89 3.40
CA VAL A 291 -3.40 0.38 3.62
C VAL A 291 -4.38 1.53 3.92
N CYS A 292 -5.48 1.66 3.19
CA CYS A 292 -6.45 2.74 3.41
C CYS A 292 -7.22 2.60 4.73
N ILE A 293 -7.57 1.36 5.12
CA ILE A 293 -8.17 1.08 6.43
C ILE A 293 -7.24 1.56 7.54
N ILE A 294 -5.94 1.38 7.35
CA ILE A 294 -4.98 1.79 8.36
C ILE A 294 -4.76 3.30 8.39
N TYR A 295 -4.81 3.98 7.24
CA TYR A 295 -4.81 5.44 7.21
C TYR A 295 -5.95 6.04 8.02
N LEU A 296 -7.13 5.42 8.03
CA LEU A 296 -8.26 5.87 8.84
C LEU A 296 -8.16 5.45 10.32
N THR A 297 -7.69 4.25 10.62
CA THR A 297 -7.71 3.73 12.00
C THR A 297 -6.50 4.17 12.82
N VAL A 298 -5.31 4.17 12.22
CA VAL A 298 -4.04 4.39 12.91
C VAL A 298 -3.48 5.80 12.68
N ASN A 299 -3.54 6.32 11.46
CA ASN A 299 -2.96 7.63 11.15
C ASN A 299 -3.92 8.75 11.55
N SER A 300 -3.77 9.25 12.78
CA SER A 300 -4.64 10.30 13.34
C SER A 300 -4.65 11.58 12.52
N THR A 301 -3.54 11.92 11.85
CA THR A 301 -3.44 13.09 10.97
C THR A 301 -4.28 12.91 9.70
N ILE A 302 -4.13 11.78 9.01
CA ILE A 302 -4.96 11.51 7.82
C ILE A 302 -6.43 11.41 8.20
N ARG A 303 -6.76 10.67 9.27
CA ARG A 303 -8.14 10.55 9.75
C ARG A 303 -8.79 11.91 10.02
N LYS A 304 -8.09 12.84 10.67
CA LYS A 304 -8.61 14.19 10.94
C LYS A 304 -8.92 14.93 9.64
N GLY A 305 -7.98 14.93 8.68
CA GLY A 305 -8.23 15.56 7.38
C GLY A 305 -9.37 14.92 6.58
N VAL A 306 -9.56 13.60 6.66
CA VAL A 306 -10.71 12.93 6.03
C VAL A 306 -12.02 13.35 6.70
N ILE A 307 -12.05 13.41 8.04
CA ILE A 307 -13.20 13.91 8.79
C ILE A 307 -13.54 15.36 8.40
N ASP A 308 -12.53 16.23 8.29
CA ASP A 308 -12.72 17.63 7.90
C ASP A 308 -13.14 17.81 6.44
N LEU A 309 -12.79 16.85 5.57
CA LEU A 309 -13.18 16.84 4.16
C LEU A 309 -14.63 16.37 3.96
N LEU A 310 -15.05 15.33 4.70
CA LEU A 310 -16.35 14.67 4.51
C LEU A 310 -17.46 15.23 5.40
N LEU A 311 -17.13 15.74 6.59
CA LEU A 311 -18.12 16.25 7.54
C LEU A 311 -18.12 17.78 7.60
N PRO A 312 -19.30 18.43 7.60
CA PRO A 312 -19.41 19.86 7.85
C PRO A 312 -18.78 20.23 9.20
N LYS A 313 -18.13 21.42 9.28
CA LYS A 313 -17.39 21.90 10.46
C LYS A 313 -18.15 21.75 11.80
N ARG A 314 -19.49 21.87 11.77
CA ARG A 314 -20.37 21.67 12.94
C ARG A 314 -20.23 20.27 13.55
N TRP A 315 -20.13 19.23 12.72
CA TRP A 315 -20.03 17.82 13.14
C TRP A 315 -18.57 17.40 13.38
N ALA A 316 -17.63 17.94 12.62
CA ALA A 316 -16.20 17.68 12.77
C ALA A 316 -15.69 18.06 14.18
N SER A 317 -16.19 19.16 14.76
CA SER A 317 -15.82 19.62 16.11
C SER A 317 -16.10 18.59 17.22
N LYS A 318 -17.11 17.71 17.03
CA LYS A 318 -17.49 16.66 17.99
C LYS A 318 -16.50 15.50 17.97
N PHE A 319 -15.90 15.20 16.82
CA PHE A 319 -14.87 14.16 16.67
C PHE A 319 -13.47 14.64 17.06
N HIS A 320 -13.22 15.96 17.00
CA HIS A 320 -11.95 16.56 17.44
C HIS A 320 -11.85 16.70 18.97
N ARG A 321 -12.97 16.62 19.70
CA ARG A 321 -13.00 16.60 21.17
C ARG A 321 -12.60 15.22 21.71
N THR A 322 -11.30 14.98 21.88
CA THR A 322 -10.80 14.00 22.87
C THR A 322 -10.62 14.73 24.22
N PRO A 323 -10.82 14.06 25.37
CA PRO A 323 -11.01 14.73 26.64
C PRO A 323 -9.71 15.42 27.07
N THR A 324 -9.78 16.73 27.24
CA THR A 324 -8.81 17.46 28.05
C THR A 324 -8.80 16.80 29.42
N THR A 325 -7.71 16.09 29.73
CA THR A 325 -7.30 15.89 31.12
C THR A 325 -7.37 17.26 31.79
N ARG A 326 -8.33 17.44 32.70
CA ARG A 326 -8.29 18.55 33.65
C ARG A 326 -6.97 18.39 34.40
N VAL A 327 -5.96 19.16 34.00
CA VAL A 327 -4.90 19.54 34.91
C VAL A 327 -5.62 20.43 35.91
N SER A 328 -6.08 19.84 37.00
CA SER A 328 -6.54 20.56 38.16
C SER A 328 -5.31 21.27 38.72
N ASP A 329 -5.18 22.56 38.41
CA ASP A 329 -4.30 23.47 39.13
C ASP A 329 -4.76 23.51 40.59
N ASN A 330 -4.22 22.59 41.41
CA ASN A 330 -4.34 22.60 42.85
C ASN A 330 -2.94 22.56 43.47
N ARG A 331 -2.21 23.65 43.28
CA ARG A 331 -1.16 24.17 44.16
C ARG A 331 -1.28 25.69 44.01
N ILE A 332 -1.80 26.46 44.96
CA ILE A 332 -1.22 26.78 46.27
C ILE A 332 -2.36 27.33 47.14
N ALA A 333 -2.73 26.64 48.21
CA ALA A 333 -3.62 27.17 49.26
C ALA A 333 -3.38 26.44 50.60
N SER A 334 -2.16 26.53 51.11
CA SER A 334 -1.76 26.32 52.51
C SER A 334 -0.28 26.70 52.53
N THR A 335 0.17 27.75 53.21
CA THR A 335 0.19 27.95 54.66
C THR A 335 0.67 29.37 54.95
N SER A 336 -0.09 30.14 55.73
CA SER A 336 0.43 31.03 56.79
C SER A 336 -0.72 31.84 57.39
N ARG A 337 -1.38 31.23 58.37
CA ARG A 337 -2.12 31.97 59.39
C ARG A 337 -1.13 32.36 60.49
N ASN A 338 -1.27 33.60 60.95
CA ASN A 338 -0.80 34.17 62.22
C ASN A 338 0.66 34.61 62.33
N ARG A 339 0.87 35.93 62.35
CA ARG A 339 1.16 36.68 63.59
C ARG A 339 1.13 38.20 63.34
N SER A 340 0.41 38.92 64.23
CA SER A 340 0.60 40.32 64.71
C SER A 340 0.73 41.44 63.66
N GLY A 341 0.02 42.57 63.70
CA GLY A 341 -0.52 43.35 64.82
C GLY A 341 -0.22 44.83 64.52
N SER A 342 -1.29 45.63 64.36
CA SER A 342 -1.48 47.09 64.40
C SER A 342 -0.34 48.15 64.39
N ARG A 343 -0.71 49.30 63.78
CA ARG A 343 -0.19 50.71 63.85
C ARG A 343 0.91 51.09 62.84
N ALA A 344 0.70 52.01 61.89
CA ALA A 344 0.37 53.46 61.93
C ALA A 344 1.63 54.35 61.85
N SER A 345 1.59 55.29 60.87
CA SER A 345 2.28 56.60 60.78
C SER A 345 3.79 56.71 61.01
N ASP A 346 4.56 57.11 59.99
CA ASP A 346 5.19 58.45 59.88
C ASP A 346 6.34 58.52 58.84
N ARG A 347 6.35 59.63 58.07
CA ARG A 347 7.53 60.23 57.38
C ARG A 347 8.51 60.78 58.44
N PRO A 348 9.73 61.31 58.15
CA PRO A 348 10.32 61.81 56.89
C PRO A 348 11.82 61.46 56.69
N GLY A 349 12.45 62.01 55.64
CA GLY A 349 13.90 62.31 55.68
C GLY A 349 14.70 62.06 54.40
N TYR A 350 14.84 63.09 53.57
CA TYR A 350 16.00 63.32 52.69
C TYR A 350 17.25 63.63 53.54
N PRO A 351 18.50 63.39 53.07
CA PRO A 351 19.26 64.38 52.27
C PRO A 351 20.14 63.73 51.16
N SER A 352 20.20 64.26 49.93
CA SER A 352 21.11 65.29 49.37
C SER A 352 22.59 64.89 49.16
N LYS A 353 23.11 65.28 47.98
CA LYS A 353 24.50 65.37 47.47
C LYS A 353 25.00 64.13 46.69
N ALA A 354 25.59 64.26 45.51
CA ALA A 354 25.99 65.41 44.69
C ALA A 354 25.94 65.00 43.20
#